data_AF-A0A7S3WC70-F1
#
_entry.id   AF-A0A7S3WC70-F1
#
_cell.length_a   1.000
_cell.length_b   1.000
_cell.length_c   1.000
_cell.angle_alpha   90.00
_cell.angle_beta   90.00
_cell.angle_gamma   90.00
#
_symmetry.space_group_name_H-M   'P 1'
#
loop_
_entity.id
_entity.type
_entity.pdbx_description
1 polymer ?
#
loop_
_entity_poly.entity_id
_entity_poly.type
_entity_poly.pdbx_seq_one_letter_code
_entity_poly.pdbx_strand_id
1 'polypeptide(L)'
;GVGGGGEGGGGRASSSEQRCVVVRGRWQSADVQAELESLGPFDGVFFDTYEETVEDFLALLLRLLRPGGRFSFCNMYQPHDAVRHVAYSAYLQARLAPLGLSCCFERLELRVPPETWRGLRLNYWPHASYLLPRCRRSDPAATPPRPLKRRGSAAADGPLPPTLEPLDGLLWS
;
A
#
# COMPACT_ATOMS: atom_id res chain seq x y z
N GLY A 1 7.93 -2.76 -71.49
CA GLY A 1 8.25 -1.54 -70.72
C GLY A 1 7.49 -1.64 -69.42
N VAL A 2 8.14 -1.79 -68.26
CA VAL A 2 8.83 -0.76 -67.46
C VAL A 2 7.85 0.21 -66.78
N GLY A 3 7.96 0.28 -65.45
CA GLY A 3 7.40 1.30 -64.55
C GLY A 3 6.75 0.64 -63.32
N GLY A 4 7.32 0.57 -62.12
CA GLY A 4 8.43 1.29 -61.52
C GLY A 4 7.95 2.25 -60.42
N GLY A 5 8.15 1.87 -59.15
CA GLY A 5 8.41 2.79 -58.04
C GLY A 5 7.22 3.28 -57.21
N GLY A 6 7.30 3.08 -55.89
CA GLY A 6 6.41 3.69 -54.91
C GLY A 6 6.60 3.11 -53.50
N GLU A 7 7.75 3.40 -52.89
CA GLU A 7 8.01 3.13 -51.47
C GLU A 7 6.96 3.82 -50.59
N GLY A 8 6.23 3.03 -49.81
CA GLY A 8 5.46 3.48 -48.66
C GLY A 8 6.10 2.91 -47.41
N GLY A 9 7.00 3.68 -46.79
CA GLY A 9 7.58 3.36 -45.49
C GLY A 9 6.50 3.24 -44.43
N GLY A 10 5.99 2.02 -44.25
CA GLY A 10 5.16 1.65 -43.11
C GLY A 10 6.05 1.56 -41.89
N GLY A 11 6.31 2.71 -41.25
CA GLY A 11 6.80 2.74 -39.89
C GLY A 11 5.87 1.86 -39.06
N ARG A 12 6.36 0.68 -38.67
CA ARG A 12 5.69 -0.14 -37.66
C ARG A 12 5.61 0.72 -36.42
N ALA A 13 4.42 1.26 -36.16
CA ALA A 13 4.05 1.68 -34.83
C ALA A 13 4.35 0.47 -33.93
N SER A 14 5.38 0.61 -33.09
CA SER A 14 5.64 -0.31 -32.01
C SER A 14 4.41 -0.23 -31.11
N SER A 15 3.48 -1.15 -31.34
CA SER A 15 2.41 -1.45 -30.41
C SER A 15 3.10 -1.80 -29.11
N SER A 16 2.95 -0.96 -28.09
CA SER A 16 3.45 -1.23 -26.75
C SER A 16 2.82 -2.54 -26.28
N GLU A 17 3.56 -3.65 -26.37
CA GLU A 17 3.09 -4.96 -25.93
C GLU A 17 2.80 -4.90 -24.44
N GLN A 18 1.58 -5.25 -24.05
CA GLN A 18 1.18 -5.29 -22.67
C GLN A 18 1.92 -6.44 -21.97
N ARG A 19 2.97 -6.12 -21.20
CA ARG A 19 3.77 -7.09 -20.41
C ARG A 19 3.03 -7.52 -19.14
N CYS A 20 1.87 -8.14 -19.29
CA CYS A 20 1.07 -8.68 -18.19
C CYS A 20 1.09 -10.21 -18.23
N VAL A 21 1.45 -10.83 -17.11
CA VAL A 21 1.33 -12.28 -16.88
C VAL A 21 0.15 -12.49 -15.94
N VAL A 22 -0.77 -13.38 -16.31
CA VAL A 22 -1.96 -13.70 -15.52
C VAL A 22 -1.81 -15.10 -14.94
N VAL A 23 -1.59 -15.18 -13.64
CA VAL A 23 -1.61 -16.44 -12.88
C VAL A 23 -3.05 -16.73 -12.47
N ARG A 24 -3.57 -17.91 -12.78
CA ARG A 24 -4.98 -18.28 -12.52
C ARG A 24 -5.09 -19.23 -11.33
N GLY A 25 -5.94 -18.88 -10.37
CA GLY A 25 -6.28 -19.74 -9.24
C GLY A 25 -6.49 -18.95 -7.97
N ARG A 26 -6.51 -19.65 -6.84
CA ARG A 26 -6.54 -19.03 -5.51
C ARG A 26 -5.11 -18.73 -5.07
N TRP A 27 -4.84 -17.55 -4.53
CA TRP A 27 -3.48 -17.19 -4.09
C TRP A 27 -2.95 -18.11 -2.98
N GLN A 28 -3.82 -18.81 -2.25
CA GLN A 28 -3.46 -19.80 -1.25
C GLN A 28 -3.01 -21.14 -1.84
N SER A 29 -3.31 -21.42 -3.11
CA SER A 29 -3.00 -22.73 -3.68
C SER A 29 -1.50 -22.86 -3.93
N ALA A 30 -0.95 -24.04 -3.66
CA ALA A 30 0.49 -24.27 -3.72
C ALA A 30 1.08 -24.06 -5.13
N ASP A 31 0.31 -24.40 -6.16
CA ASP A 31 0.63 -24.18 -7.57
C ASP A 31 0.69 -22.70 -7.91
N VAL A 32 -0.29 -21.89 -7.48
CA VAL A 32 -0.29 -20.44 -7.69
C VAL A 32 0.86 -19.77 -6.95
N GLN A 33 1.13 -20.18 -5.70
CA GLN A 33 2.26 -19.63 -4.94
C GLN A 33 3.60 -19.94 -5.60
N ALA A 34 3.79 -21.18 -6.06
CA ALA A 34 5.00 -21.58 -6.77
C ALA A 34 5.19 -20.78 -8.07
N GLU A 35 4.11 -20.55 -8.82
CA GLU A 35 4.15 -19.74 -10.04
C GLU A 35 4.51 -18.27 -9.73
N LEU A 36 3.85 -17.66 -8.73
CA LEU A 36 4.14 -16.28 -8.31
C LEU A 36 5.59 -16.10 -7.84
N GLU A 37 6.13 -17.07 -7.11
CA GLU A 37 7.51 -17.03 -6.65
C GLU A 37 8.51 -17.18 -7.80
N SER A 38 8.17 -17.95 -8.84
CA SER A 38 9.01 -18.07 -10.04
C SER A 38 9.10 -16.77 -10.85
N LEU A 39 8.11 -15.88 -10.71
CA LEU A 39 8.05 -14.57 -11.38
C LEU A 39 8.72 -13.45 -10.57
N GLY A 40 8.93 -13.68 -9.27
CA GLY A 40 9.49 -12.72 -8.31
C GLY A 40 11.01 -12.84 -8.10
N PRO A 41 11.56 -12.07 -7.14
CA PRO A 41 10.85 -11.16 -6.25
C PRO A 41 10.49 -9.82 -6.92
N PHE A 42 9.35 -9.25 -6.53
CA PHE A 42 8.80 -8.02 -7.10
C PHE A 42 9.29 -6.76 -6.39
N ASP A 43 9.43 -5.67 -7.14
CA ASP A 43 9.64 -4.31 -6.62
C ASP A 43 8.48 -3.82 -5.76
N GLY A 44 7.26 -4.27 -6.09
CA GLY A 44 6.02 -3.83 -5.46
C GLY A 44 4.97 -4.93 -5.46
N VAL A 45 4.18 -5.01 -4.38
CA VAL A 45 3.03 -5.90 -4.26
C VAL A 45 1.83 -5.10 -3.79
N PHE A 46 0.66 -5.34 -4.39
CA PHE A 46 -0.62 -4.78 -3.94
C PHE A 46 -1.60 -5.92 -3.65
N PHE A 47 -2.25 -5.90 -2.48
CA PHE A 47 -3.20 -6.92 -2.05
C PHE A 47 -4.60 -6.35 -1.89
N ASP A 48 -5.55 -6.85 -2.67
CA ASP A 48 -6.95 -6.46 -2.64
C ASP A 48 -7.81 -7.68 -2.99
N THR A 49 -8.37 -8.30 -1.96
CA THR A 49 -9.23 -9.47 -2.10
C THR A 49 -10.50 -9.28 -1.28
N TYR A 50 -11.52 -10.05 -1.62
CA TYR A 50 -12.82 -9.98 -0.98
C TYR A 50 -12.88 -10.92 0.23
N GLU A 51 -13.22 -10.38 1.41
CA GLU A 51 -13.40 -11.11 2.68
C GLU A 51 -12.16 -11.82 3.25
N GLU A 52 -10.96 -11.62 2.70
CA GLU A 52 -9.72 -12.17 3.24
C GLU A 52 -8.82 -11.06 3.81
N THR A 53 -7.94 -11.41 4.73
CA THR A 53 -7.14 -10.41 5.44
C THR A 53 -5.72 -10.32 4.88
N VAL A 54 -5.13 -9.12 4.99
CA VAL A 54 -3.71 -8.94 4.69
C VAL A 54 -2.82 -9.84 5.57
N GLU A 55 -3.27 -10.17 6.77
CA GLU A 55 -2.53 -11.00 7.72
C GLU A 55 -2.31 -12.41 7.19
N ASP A 56 -3.33 -12.99 6.54
CA ASP A 56 -3.24 -14.31 5.90
C ASP A 56 -2.21 -14.31 4.76
N PHE A 57 -2.02 -13.16 4.11
CA PHE A 57 -1.11 -12.99 2.98
C PHE A 57 0.35 -12.72 3.38
N LEU A 58 0.62 -12.32 4.64
CA LEU A 58 1.96 -11.86 5.05
C LEU A 58 3.07 -12.88 4.81
N ALA A 59 2.80 -14.17 5.04
CA ALA A 59 3.79 -15.23 4.83
C ALA A 59 4.22 -15.32 3.35
N LEU A 60 3.26 -15.20 2.44
CA LEU A 60 3.52 -15.20 1.00
C LEU A 60 4.17 -13.88 0.56
N LEU A 61 3.68 -12.74 1.04
CA LEU A 61 4.24 -11.41 0.77
C LEU A 61 5.76 -11.35 1.03
N LEU A 62 6.23 -11.92 2.14
CA LEU A 62 7.66 -11.91 2.49
C LEU A 62 8.53 -12.76 1.55
N ARG A 63 7.95 -13.70 0.80
CA ARG A 63 8.63 -14.46 -0.25
C ARG A 63 8.61 -13.72 -1.59
N LEU A 64 7.51 -13.03 -1.86
CA LEU A 64 7.29 -12.33 -3.14
C LEU A 64 7.94 -10.95 -3.21
N LEU A 65 8.04 -10.21 -2.11
CA LEU A 65 8.48 -8.82 -2.13
C LEU A 65 9.99 -8.70 -1.91
N ARG A 66 10.76 -8.08 -2.80
CA ARG A 66 12.21 -7.93 -2.58
C ARG A 66 12.55 -7.05 -1.36
N PRO A 67 13.76 -7.16 -0.76
CA PRO A 67 14.25 -6.19 0.22
C PRO A 67 14.17 -4.74 -0.33
N GLY A 68 13.70 -3.81 0.49
CA GLY A 68 13.48 -2.42 0.08
C GLY A 68 12.24 -2.19 -0.79
N GLY A 69 11.53 -3.25 -1.20
CA GLY A 69 10.32 -3.22 -2.01
C GLY A 69 9.12 -2.59 -1.29
N ARG A 70 8.13 -2.15 -2.08
CA ARG A 70 6.92 -1.47 -1.58
C ARG A 70 5.74 -2.43 -1.48
N PHE A 71 4.93 -2.24 -0.46
CA PHE A 71 3.71 -3.00 -0.26
C PHE A 71 2.56 -2.06 0.10
N SER A 72 1.38 -2.34 -0.44
CA SER A 72 0.15 -1.67 -0.06
C SER A 72 -1.02 -2.65 -0.22
N PHE A 73 -2.14 -2.33 0.41
CA PHE A 73 -3.32 -3.18 0.41
C PHE A 73 -4.58 -2.34 0.55
N CYS A 74 -5.72 -2.96 0.26
CA CYS A 74 -7.04 -2.40 0.48
C CYS A 74 -7.37 -2.40 1.98
N ASN A 75 -7.33 -1.22 2.61
CA ASN A 75 -7.57 -1.02 4.04
C ASN A 75 -9.07 -0.77 4.32
N MET A 76 -9.89 -1.76 3.97
CA MET A 76 -11.36 -1.66 4.06
C MET A 76 -11.93 -2.44 5.25
N TYR A 77 -11.14 -2.79 6.26
CA TYR A 77 -11.65 -3.50 7.43
C TYR A 77 -12.70 -2.65 8.17
N GLN A 78 -13.90 -3.21 8.35
CA GLN A 78 -15.04 -2.56 8.99
C GLN A 78 -15.32 -1.16 8.42
N PRO A 79 -15.68 -1.07 7.12
CA PRO A 79 -15.59 0.17 6.34
C PRO A 79 -16.66 1.23 6.66
N HIS A 80 -17.55 0.93 7.61
CA HIS A 80 -18.59 1.83 8.09
C HIS A 80 -18.27 2.47 9.45
N ASP A 81 -17.22 2.01 10.13
CA ASP A 81 -16.82 2.47 11.45
C ASP A 81 -15.42 3.08 11.39
N ALA A 82 -15.36 4.40 11.41
CA ALA A 82 -14.12 5.14 11.31
C ALA A 82 -13.17 4.84 12.49
N VAL A 83 -13.70 4.59 13.69
CA VAL A 83 -12.88 4.27 14.87
C VAL A 83 -12.23 2.90 14.68
N ARG A 84 -12.99 1.90 14.22
CA ARG A 84 -12.44 0.57 13.92
C ARG A 84 -11.44 0.60 12.78
N HIS A 85 -11.69 1.41 11.75
CA HIS A 85 -10.74 1.57 10.64
C HIS A 85 -9.39 2.16 11.10
N VAL A 86 -9.41 3.19 11.93
CA VAL A 86 -8.20 3.79 12.51
C VAL A 86 -7.50 2.80 13.46
N ALA A 87 -8.26 2.14 14.34
CA ALA A 87 -7.72 1.16 15.28
C ALA A 87 -7.07 -0.02 14.56
N TYR A 88 -7.71 -0.54 13.50
CA TYR A 88 -7.16 -1.60 12.65
C TYR A 88 -5.88 -1.16 11.94
N SER A 89 -5.83 0.09 11.47
CA SER A 89 -4.63 0.65 10.84
C SER A 89 -3.45 0.69 11.82
N ALA A 90 -3.67 1.17 13.05
CA ALA A 90 -2.66 1.17 14.10
C ALA A 90 -2.22 -0.25 14.50
N TYR A 91 -3.18 -1.17 14.60
CA TYR A 91 -2.92 -2.59 14.85
C TYR A 91 -2.02 -3.20 13.77
N LEU A 92 -2.36 -3.01 12.49
CA LEU A 92 -1.56 -3.52 11.38
C LEU A 92 -0.17 -2.91 11.34
N GLN A 93 -0.04 -1.61 11.63
CA GLN A 93 1.28 -0.98 11.75
C GLN A 93 2.17 -1.72 12.76
N ALA A 94 1.63 -1.99 13.95
CA ALA A 94 2.34 -2.72 15.00
C ALA A 94 2.62 -4.18 14.61
N ARG A 95 1.68 -4.83 13.91
CA ARG A 95 1.80 -6.22 13.46
C ARG A 95 2.88 -6.41 12.39
N LEU A 96 3.03 -5.46 11.48
CA LEU A 96 3.98 -5.49 10.37
C LEU A 96 5.43 -5.20 10.80
N ALA A 97 5.63 -4.34 11.80
CA ALA A 97 6.95 -3.94 12.28
C ALA A 97 7.90 -5.11 12.62
N PRO A 98 7.52 -6.12 13.42
CA PRO A 98 8.41 -7.23 13.76
C PRO A 98 8.75 -8.13 12.55
N LEU A 99 8.00 -8.03 11.46
CA LEU A 99 8.26 -8.75 10.20
C LEU A 99 9.26 -8.01 9.30
N GLY A 100 9.81 -6.89 9.76
CA GLY A 100 10.67 -6.03 8.94
C GLY A 100 9.89 -5.28 7.86
N LEU A 101 8.60 -5.03 8.08
CA LEU A 101 7.77 -4.20 7.22
C LEU A 101 7.43 -2.91 7.97
N SER A 102 8.06 -1.81 7.58
CA SER A 102 7.62 -0.49 8.00
C SER A 102 6.30 -0.16 7.31
N CYS A 103 5.32 0.39 8.01
CA CYS A 103 4.10 0.87 7.37
C CYS A 103 3.64 2.19 7.98
N CYS A 104 3.17 3.11 7.14
CA CYS A 104 2.51 4.33 7.56
C CYS A 104 1.21 4.49 6.79
N PHE A 105 0.26 5.24 7.36
CA PHE A 105 -1.03 5.47 6.75
C PHE A 105 -1.13 6.93 6.32
N GLU A 106 -1.23 7.14 5.01
CA GLU A 106 -1.50 8.46 4.44
C GLU A 106 -3.00 8.70 4.44
N ARG A 107 -3.43 9.82 5.03
CA ARG A 107 -4.81 10.26 4.94
C ARG A 107 -5.05 10.87 3.56
N LEU A 108 -5.93 10.24 2.78
CA LEU A 108 -6.45 10.76 1.53
C LEU A 108 -7.84 11.33 1.77
N GLU A 109 -8.07 12.56 1.32
CA GLU A 109 -9.41 13.16 1.32
C GLU A 109 -10.18 12.66 0.10
N LEU A 110 -11.37 12.13 0.33
CA LEU A 110 -12.26 11.59 -0.69
C LEU A 110 -13.39 12.58 -0.97
N ARG A 111 -13.60 12.87 -2.25
CA ARG A 111 -14.74 13.67 -2.72
C ARG A 111 -15.59 12.79 -3.63
N VAL A 112 -16.43 11.97 -3.00
CA VAL A 112 -17.37 11.09 -3.71
C VAL A 112 -18.76 11.72 -3.66
N PRO A 113 -19.33 12.18 -4.78
CA PRO A 113 -20.68 12.73 -4.81
C PRO A 113 -21.71 11.70 -4.33
N PRO A 114 -22.75 12.08 -3.55
CA PRO A 114 -23.80 11.17 -3.11
C PRO A 114 -24.45 10.38 -4.27
N GLU A 115 -24.52 10.98 -5.45
CA GLU A 115 -25.06 10.42 -6.68
C GLU A 115 -24.29 9.18 -7.15
N THR A 116 -23.01 9.05 -6.79
CA THR A 116 -22.19 7.87 -7.08
C THR A 116 -22.82 6.59 -6.52
N TRP A 117 -23.55 6.73 -5.40
CA TRP A 117 -24.19 5.62 -4.71
C TRP A 117 -25.67 5.45 -5.09
N ARG A 118 -26.19 6.22 -6.05
CA ARG A 118 -27.60 6.17 -6.45
C ARG A 118 -27.93 4.80 -7.05
N GLY A 119 -28.94 4.14 -6.48
CA GLY A 119 -29.38 2.81 -6.92
C GLY A 119 -28.56 1.65 -6.34
N LEU A 120 -27.50 1.94 -5.58
CA LEU A 120 -26.79 0.92 -4.80
C LEU A 120 -27.48 0.72 -3.45
N ARG A 121 -27.54 -0.53 -3.00
CA ARG A 121 -28.16 -0.89 -1.71
C ARG A 121 -27.37 -0.38 -0.51
N LEU A 122 -26.07 -0.20 -0.67
CA LEU A 122 -25.15 0.15 0.40
C LEU A 122 -24.05 1.06 -0.13
N ASN A 123 -23.87 2.20 0.54
CA ASN A 123 -22.61 2.92 0.49
C ASN A 123 -21.64 2.21 1.44
N TYR A 124 -20.78 1.34 0.90
CA TYR A 124 -19.83 0.58 1.69
C TYR A 124 -18.67 1.43 2.22
N TRP A 125 -18.50 2.69 1.77
CA TRP A 125 -17.51 3.62 2.31
C TRP A 125 -18.09 5.04 2.48
N PRO A 126 -18.78 5.31 3.59
CA PRO A 126 -19.42 6.61 3.82
C PRO A 126 -18.45 7.72 4.27
N HIS A 127 -17.17 7.41 4.47
CA HIS A 127 -16.20 8.34 5.03
C HIS A 127 -15.61 9.30 3.99
N ALA A 128 -15.42 10.56 4.38
CA ALA A 128 -14.77 11.59 3.54
C ALA A 128 -13.24 11.44 3.45
N SER A 129 -12.67 10.42 4.09
CA SER A 129 -11.23 10.17 4.04
C SER A 129 -10.93 8.67 4.05
N TYR A 130 -9.75 8.31 3.56
CA TYR A 130 -9.22 6.95 3.54
C TYR A 130 -7.78 6.92 4.02
N LEU A 131 -7.43 5.95 4.85
CA LEU A 131 -6.07 5.72 5.31
C LEU A 131 -5.36 4.76 4.36
N LEU A 132 -4.60 5.31 3.41
CA LEU A 132 -3.82 4.54 2.44
C LEU A 132 -2.58 3.93 3.12
N PRO A 133 -2.44 2.59 3.16
CA PRO A 133 -1.24 1.96 3.67
C PRO A 133 -0.07 2.17 2.72
N ARG A 134 1.03 2.70 3.23
CA ARG A 134 2.31 2.81 2.54
C ARG A 134 3.33 2.00 3.33
N CYS A 135 3.52 0.75 2.92
CA CYS A 135 4.45 -0.15 3.57
C CYS A 135 5.72 -0.35 2.73
N ARG A 136 6.82 -0.64 3.41
CA ARG A 136 8.13 -0.92 2.80
C ARG A 136 8.86 -2.00 3.58
N ARG A 137 9.39 -2.99 2.85
CA ARG A 137 10.27 -4.03 3.40
C ARG A 137 11.62 -3.43 3.74
N SER A 138 12.12 -3.72 4.93
CA SER A 138 13.48 -3.39 5.34
C SER A 138 14.48 -3.98 4.35
N ASP A 139 15.50 -3.18 4.04
CA ASP A 139 16.61 -3.61 3.22
C ASP A 139 17.85 -3.71 4.11
N PRO A 140 18.34 -4.94 4.41
CA PRO A 140 19.53 -5.10 5.25
C PRO A 140 20.80 -4.57 4.58
N ALA A 141 20.80 -4.38 3.26
CA ALA A 141 21.91 -3.78 2.52
C ALA A 141 21.81 -2.25 2.46
N ALA A 142 20.68 -1.66 2.84
CA ALA A 142 20.55 -0.21 2.86
C ALA A 142 21.44 0.37 3.96
N THR A 143 22.33 1.27 3.56
CA THR A 143 23.11 2.07 4.51
C THR A 143 22.14 2.82 5.41
N PRO A 144 22.24 2.71 6.76
CA PRO A 144 21.36 3.44 7.65
C PRO A 144 21.46 4.93 7.31
N PRO A 145 20.33 5.67 7.30
CA PRO A 145 20.37 7.10 7.07
C PRO A 145 21.36 7.71 8.06
N ARG A 146 22.31 8.50 7.55
CA ARG A 146 23.31 9.19 8.37
C ARG A 146 22.54 9.91 9.48
N PRO A 147 22.89 9.73 10.77
CA PRO A 147 22.17 10.39 11.84
C PRO A 147 22.11 11.87 11.50
N LEU A 148 20.88 12.41 11.42
CA LEU A 148 20.68 13.84 11.24
C LEU A 148 21.53 14.52 12.32
N LYS A 149 22.54 15.30 11.91
CA LYS A 149 23.29 16.13 12.84
C LYS A 149 22.25 16.89 13.63
N ARG A 150 22.13 16.57 14.93
CA ARG A 150 21.37 17.40 15.86
C ARG A 150 21.91 18.81 15.62
N ARG A 151 21.10 19.70 15.05
CA ARG A 151 21.43 21.13 15.16
C ARG A 151 21.61 21.34 16.64
N GLY A 152 22.79 21.81 17.04
CA GLY A 152 23.10 22.04 18.44
C GLY A 152 21.91 22.77 19.05
N SER A 153 21.22 22.10 19.99
CA SER A 153 20.27 22.78 20.83
C SER A 153 21.10 23.80 21.57
N ALA A 154 20.87 25.09 21.31
CA ALA A 154 21.11 26.06 22.35
C ALA A 154 20.40 25.51 23.59
N ALA A 155 21.12 25.38 24.69
CA ALA A 155 20.53 25.00 25.96
C ALA A 155 19.43 26.01 26.27
N ALA A 156 18.18 25.57 26.16
CA ALA A 156 17.07 26.27 26.76
C ALA A 156 16.93 25.66 28.15
N ASP A 157 17.53 26.30 29.15
CA ASP A 157 17.21 26.12 30.57
C ASP A 157 15.79 26.67 30.85
N GLY A 158 14.81 26.11 30.16
CA GLY A 158 13.39 26.35 30.39
C GLY A 158 12.77 25.12 31.05
N PRO A 159 11.75 25.29 31.90
CA PRO A 159 11.07 24.15 32.52
C PRO A 159 10.55 23.20 31.43
N LEU A 160 10.71 21.89 31.67
CA LEU A 160 10.18 20.82 30.83
C LEU A 160 8.69 21.12 30.52
N PRO A 161 8.25 20.98 29.25
CA PRO A 161 6.83 21.09 28.96
C PRO A 161 6.08 20.00 29.75
N PRO A 162 4.87 20.30 30.24
CA PRO A 162 4.09 19.32 30.97
C PRO A 162 3.90 18.08 30.11
N THR A 163 4.09 16.93 30.75
CA THR A 163 3.79 15.59 30.22
C THR A 163 2.44 15.62 29.53
N LEU A 164 2.34 15.00 28.34
CA LEU A 164 1.06 14.80 27.65
C LEU A 164 0.13 14.05 28.61
N GLU A 165 -0.91 14.75 29.08
CA GLU A 165 -2.04 14.15 29.78
C GLU A 165 -2.70 13.09 28.87
N PRO A 166 -3.30 12.02 29.44
CA PRO A 166 -4.04 11.04 28.67
C PRO A 166 -5.13 11.73 27.82
N LEU A 167 -5.36 11.23 26.62
CA LEU A 167 -6.42 11.67 25.69
C LEU A 167 -7.82 11.29 26.19
N ASP A 168 -8.18 11.66 27.42
CA ASP A 168 -9.51 11.51 27.99
C ASP A 168 -10.31 12.78 27.69
N GLY A 169 -10.74 12.97 26.43
CA GLY A 169 -11.57 14.15 26.12
C GLY A 169 -12.00 14.42 24.69
N LEU A 170 -11.58 13.64 23.69
CA LEU A 170 -11.97 13.87 22.28
C LEU A 170 -12.81 12.73 21.70
N LEU A 171 -13.75 12.22 22.50
CA LEU A 171 -14.71 11.19 22.11
C LEU A 171 -16.12 11.60 22.55
N TRP A 172 -16.61 12.74 22.07
CA TRP A 172 -18.05 13.03 21.98
C TRP A 172 -18.30 14.38 21.28
N SER A 173 -18.89 14.32 20.09
CA SER A 173 -19.83 15.28 19.48
C SER A 173 -20.22 14.71 18.12
#